data_AF-A0A7C4HGR8-F1
#
_entry.id   AF-A0A7C4HGR8-F1
#
_cell.length_a   1.000
_cell.length_b   1.000
_cell.length_c   1.000
_cell.angle_alpha   90.00
_cell.angle_beta   90.00
_cell.angle_gamma   90.00
#
_symmetry.space_group_name_H-M   'P 1'
#
loop_
_entity.id
_entity.type
_entity.pdbx_description
1 polymer ?
#
loop_
_entity_poly.entity_id
_entity_poly.type
_entity_poly.pdbx_seq_one_letter_code
_entity_poly.pdbx_strand_id
1 'polypeptide(L)' 'MIPRYTRPNMAAIWTDQRRYDIWLEIEVLAVEGWAKIGRVPKADAQVIRRNRFAAGVKSDPD' A
#
# COMPACT_ATOMS: atom_id res chain seq x y z
N MET A 1 -0.81 14.41 14.26
CA MET A 1 -1.14 14.24 15.69
C MET A 1 -0.22 15.12 16.54
N ILE A 2 -0.70 15.72 17.63
CA ILE A 2 0.13 16.58 18.49
C ILE A 2 0.96 15.69 19.43
N PRO A 3 2.30 15.72 19.40
CA PRO A 3 3.15 14.79 20.16
C PRO A 3 2.86 14.76 21.66
N ARG A 4 2.62 15.93 22.28
CA ARG A 4 2.36 16.07 23.72
C ARG A 4 1.15 15.29 24.23
N TYR A 5 0.12 15.10 23.40
CA TYR A 5 -1.16 14.50 23.80
C TYR A 5 -1.43 13.15 23.13
N THR A 6 -0.49 12.66 22.32
CA THR A 6 -0.71 11.46 21.52
C THR A 6 0.13 10.30 22.04
N ARG A 7 -0.52 9.17 22.31
CA ARG A 7 0.19 7.93 22.64
C ARG A 7 0.93 7.42 21.39
N PRO A 8 2.15 6.86 21.52
CA PRO A 8 2.92 6.36 20.38
C PRO A 8 2.13 5.43 19.44
N ASN A 9 1.32 4.52 20.01
CA ASN A 9 0.48 3.59 19.23
C ASN A 9 -0.55 4.33 18.36
N MET A 10 -1.13 5.42 18.85
CA MET A 10 -2.06 6.24 18.05
C MET A 10 -1.32 7.04 16.99
N ALA A 11 -0.15 7.61 17.33
CA ALA A 11 0.66 8.34 16.36
C ALA A 11 1.04 7.46 15.16
N ALA A 12 1.41 6.20 15.40
CA ALA A 12 1.78 5.23 14.36
C ALA A 12 0.66 4.99 13.33
N ILE A 13 -0.60 4.93 13.76
CA ILE A 13 -1.77 4.73 12.89
C ILE A 13 -1.95 5.91 11.92
N TRP A 14 -1.68 7.11 12.39
CA TRP A 14 -1.90 8.36 11.66
C TRP A 14 -0.65 8.88 10.94
N THR A 15 0.36 8.04 10.75
CA THR A 15 1.52 8.38 9.92
C THR A 15 1.16 8.35 8.44
N ASP A 16 1.86 9.17 7.64
CA ASP A 16 1.71 9.15 6.19
C ASP A 16 2.06 7.79 5.58
N GLN A 17 3.11 7.13 6.10
CA GLN A 17 3.46 5.77 5.69
C GLN A 17 2.28 4.81 5.89
N ARG A 18 1.66 4.81 7.08
CA ARG A 18 0.52 3.93 7.35
C ARG A 18 -0.68 4.25 6.45
N ARG A 19 -0.92 5.53 6.17
CA ARG A 19 -1.95 5.96 5.21
C ARG A 19 -1.69 5.41 3.82
N TYR A 20 -0.47 5.55 3.31
CA TYR A 20 -0.08 5.04 1.99
C TYR A 20 -0.10 3.52 1.92
N ASP A 21 0.32 2.82 2.97
CA ASP A 21 0.24 1.35 3.04
C ASP A 21 -1.21 0.87 2.94
N ILE A 22 -2.14 1.54 3.63
CA ILE A 22 -3.56 1.21 3.58
C ILE A 22 -4.14 1.49 2.19
N TRP A 23 -3.82 2.64 1.59
CA TRP A 23 -4.28 2.95 0.23
C TRP A 23 -3.78 1.94 -0.79
N LEU A 24 -2.50 1.59 -0.74
CA LEU A 24 -1.92 0.55 -1.59
C LEU A 24 -2.63 -0.79 -1.41
N GLU A 25 -2.92 -1.21 -0.17
CA GLU A 25 -3.64 -2.46 0.09
C GLU A 25 -5.06 -2.42 -0.51
N ILE A 26 -5.76 -1.29 -0.39
CA ILE A 26 -7.09 -1.10 -0.98
C ILE A 26 -7.05 -1.23 -2.50
N GLU A 27 -6.11 -0.56 -3.16
CA GLU A 27 -5.97 -0.60 -4.63
C GLU A 27 -5.62 -2.01 -5.13
N VAL A 28 -4.72 -2.72 -4.42
CA VAL A 28 -4.40 -4.11 -4.73
C VAL A 28 -5.63 -5.01 -4.62
N LEU A 29 -6.43 -4.86 -3.56
CA LEU A 29 -7.67 -5.62 -3.38
C LEU A 29 -8.71 -5.29 -4.46
N ALA A 30 -8.79 -4.04 -4.91
CA ALA A 30 -9.68 -3.64 -6.01
C ALA A 30 -9.31 -4.37 -7.30
N VAL A 31 -8.01 -4.42 -7.66
CA VAL A 31 -7.53 -5.13 -8.85
C VAL A 31 -7.73 -6.64 -8.73
N GLU A 32 -7.52 -7.23 -7.55
CA GLU A 32 -7.84 -8.64 -7.29
C GLU A 32 -9.34 -8.93 -7.46
N GLY A 33 -10.20 -7.99 -7.03
CA GLY A 33 -11.65 -8.03 -7.28
C GLY A 33 -11.97 -8.03 -8.77
N TRP A 34 -11.34 -7.14 -9.53
CA TRP A 34 -11.48 -7.08 -11.00
C TRP A 34 -11.00 -8.35 -11.69
N ALA A 35 -9.93 -8.98 -11.20
CA ALA A 35 -9.45 -10.25 -11.73
C ALA A 35 -10.41 -11.41 -11.48
N LYS A 36 -11.17 -11.38 -10.37
CA LYS A 36 -12.22 -12.38 -10.07
C LYS A 36 -13.38 -12.32 -11.07
N ILE A 37 -13.77 -11.12 -11.50
CA ILE A 37 -14.86 -10.93 -12.49
C ILE A 37 -14.38 -10.92 -13.95
N GLY A 38 -13.09 -11.20 -14.19
CA GLY A 38 -12.52 -11.29 -15.54
C GLY A 38 -12.26 -9.94 -16.23
N ARG A 39 -12.25 -8.82 -15.49
CA ARG A 39 -11.95 -7.49 -16.05
C ARG A 39 -10.45 -7.27 -16.27
N VAL A 40 -9.61 -7.96 -15.51
CA VAL A 40 -8.14 -7.96 -15.58
C VAL A 40 -7.63 -9.40 -15.56
N PRO A 41 -6.54 -9.76 -16.27
CA PRO A 41 -5.92 -11.06 -16.15
C PRO A 41 -5.47 -11.37 -14.71
N LYS A 42 -5.72 -12.60 -14.24
CA LYS A 42 -5.33 -13.03 -12.88
C LYS A 42 -3.81 -12.96 -12.65
N ALA A 43 -3.01 -13.22 -13.70
CA ALA A 43 -1.56 -13.14 -13.63
C ALA A 43 -1.08 -11.73 -13.30
N ASP A 44 -1.68 -10.71 -13.91
CA ASP A 44 -1.31 -9.30 -13.71
C ASP A 44 -1.65 -8.85 -12.28
N ALA A 45 -2.83 -9.23 -11.77
CA ALA A 45 -3.21 -8.97 -10.39
C ALA A 45 -2.24 -9.60 -9.37
N GLN A 46 -1.76 -10.83 -9.65
CA GLN A 46 -0.75 -11.50 -8.82
C GLN A 46 0.60 -10.79 -8.85
N VAL A 47 1.03 -10.30 -10.01
CA VAL A 47 2.26 -9.51 -10.14
C VAL A 47 2.16 -8.23 -9.32
N ILE A 48 1.03 -7.52 -9.40
CA ILE A 48 0.76 -6.31 -8.61
C ILE A 48 0.83 -6.62 -7.11
N ARG A 49 0.17 -7.69 -6.64
CA ARG A 49 0.21 -8.11 -5.23
C ARG A 49 1.63 -8.39 -4.74
N ARG A 50 2.43 -9.08 -5.55
CA ARG A 50 3.83 -9.42 -5.22
C ARG A 50 4.72 -8.19 -5.16
N ASN A 51 4.55 -7.25 -6.08
CA ASN A 51 5.43 -6.11 -6.27
C ASN A 51 4.98 -4.83 -5.54
N ARG A 52 3.90 -4.89 -4.75
CA ARG A 52 3.29 -3.71 -4.10
C ARG A 52 4.26 -2.82 -3.31
N PHE A 53 5.36 -3.37 -2.79
CA PHE A 53 6.41 -2.60 -2.08
C PHE A 53 7.72 -2.44 -2.86
N ALA A 54 7.84 -3.05 -4.05
CA ALA A 54 9.09 -3.03 -4.83
C ALA A 54 9.34 -1.71 -5.57
N ALA A 55 8.36 -0.79 -5.58
CA ALA A 55 8.46 0.51 -6.26
C ALA A 55 9.07 1.64 -5.39
N GLY A 56 9.52 1.34 -4.17
CA GLY A 56 10.19 2.30 -3.29
C GLY A 56 11.62 1.87 -2.97
N VAL A 57 12.54 2.08 -3.91
CA VAL A 57 14.00 2.37 -3.79
C VAL A 57 14.60 2.09 -5.18
N LYS A 58 14.60 3.10 -6.04
CA LYS A 58 15.84 3.45 -6.73
C LYS A 58 16.41 4.59 -5.93
N SER A 59 17.26 4.27 -4.96
CA SER A 59 18.23 5.23 -4.46
C SER A 59 19.14 5.53 -5.63
N ASP A 60 18.86 6.62 -6.36
CA ASP A 60 19.89 7.21 -7.20
C ASP A 60 21.05 7.60 -6.28
N PRO A 61 22.30 7.19 -6.60
CA PRO A 61 23.46 7.52 -5.80
C PRO A 61 23.95 8.90 -6.23
N ASP A 62 23.51 9.95 -5.53
CA ASP A 62 24.19 11.24 -5.47
C ASP A 62 24.60 11.55 -4.01
#